data_AF-A0A1I6PQF2-F1
#
_entry.id   AF-A0A1I6PQF2-F1
#
_cell.length_a   1.000
_cell.length_b   1.000
_cell.length_c   1.000
_cell.angle_alpha   90.00
_cell.angle_beta   90.00
_cell.angle_gamma   90.00
#
_symmetry.space_group_name_H-M   'P 1'
#
loop_
_entity.id
_entity.type
_entity.pdbx_description
1 polymer ?
#
loop_
_entity_poly.entity_id
_entity_poly.type
_entity_poly.pdbx_seq_one_letter_code
_entity_poly.pdbx_strand_id
1 'polypeptide(L)' 'MNRILALFAFATLAAFLLILAVKVPSPDLVIIVVVTLAFVAYDFTTSSKNKRD' A
#
# COMPACT_ATOMS: atom_id res chain seq x y z
N MET A 1 -14.64 2.80 -6.47
CA MET A 1 -14.35 3.44 -5.16
C MET A 1 -14.12 4.93 -5.36
N ASN A 2 -14.46 5.75 -4.36
CA ASN A 2 -14.04 7.16 -4.37
C ASN A 2 -12.51 7.21 -4.41
N ARG A 3 -11.92 7.79 -5.47
CA ARG A 3 -10.46 7.84 -5.66
C ARG A 3 -9.74 8.50 -4.48
N ILE A 4 -10.39 9.50 -3.88
CA ILE A 4 -9.91 10.20 -2.68
C ILE A 4 -9.81 9.23 -1.48
N LEU A 5 -10.82 8.39 -1.27
CA LEU A 5 -10.83 7.41 -0.18
C LEU A 5 -9.77 6.32 -0.39
N ALA A 6 -9.58 5.87 -1.63
CA ALA A 6 -8.54 4.90 -1.98
C ALA A 6 -7.12 5.46 -1.76
N LEU A 7 -6.87 6.72 -2.15
CA LEU A 7 -5.61 7.42 -1.86
C LEU A 7 -5.36 7.56 -0.37
N PHE A 8 -6.40 7.94 0.39
CA PHE A 8 -6.31 8.07 1.84
C PHE A 8 -5.99 6.74 2.52
N ALA A 9 -6.66 5.66 2.11
CA ALA A 9 -6.38 4.31 2.62
C ALA A 9 -4.95 3.87 2.27
N PHE A 10 -4.50 4.10 1.04
CA PHE A 10 -3.14 3.81 0.61
C PHE A 10 -2.10 4.56 1.45
N ALA A 11 -2.26 5.87 1.60
CA ALA A 11 -1.34 6.70 2.36
C ALA A 11 -1.27 6.28 3.83
N THR A 12 -2.42 5.99 4.44
CA THR A 12 -2.50 5.54 5.84
C THR A 12 -1.80 4.18 6.03
N LEU A 13 -2.05 3.22 5.13
CA LEU A 13 -1.41 1.92 5.16
C LEU A 13 0.11 2.04 4.95
N ALA A 14 0.55 2.82 3.97
CA ALA A 14 1.96 3.03 3.67
C ALA A 14 2.70 3.68 4.85
N ALA A 15 2.10 4.69 5.48
CA ALA A 15 2.68 5.34 6.67
C ALA A 15 2.83 4.36 7.84
N PHE A 16 1.80 3.54 8.10
CA PHE A 16 1.86 2.52 9.14
C PHE A 16 2.98 1.49 8.88
N LEU A 17 3.05 0.94 7.67
CA LEU A 17 4.08 -0.04 7.30
C LEU A 17 5.48 0.54 7.34
N LEU A 18 5.65 1.81 6.96
CA LEU A 18 6.93 2.53 7.06
C LEU A 18 7.36 2.64 8.53
N ILE A 19 6.47 3.05 9.43
CA ILE A 19 6.75 3.14 10.87
C ILE A 19 7.14 1.77 11.41
N LEU A 20 6.41 0.72 11.03
CA LEU A 20 6.68 -0.65 11.46
C LEU A 20 8.07 -1.12 11.01
N ALA A 21 8.42 -0.90 9.74
CA ALA A 21 9.72 -1.29 9.17
C ALA A 21 10.90 -0.55 9.81
N VAL A 22 10.72 0.72 10.18
CA VAL A 22 11.77 1.52 10.85
C VAL A 22 11.89 1.16 12.33
N LYS A 23 10.76 0.95 13.01
CA LYS A 23 10.74 0.72 14.46
C LYS A 23 11.08 -0.72 14.85
N VAL A 24 10.74 -1.68 13.99
CA VAL A 24 11.00 -3.11 14.17
C VAL A 24 11.74 -3.63 12.93
N PRO A 25 13.02 -3.26 12.74
CA PRO A 25 13.79 -3.61 11.56
C PRO A 25 14.23 -5.08 11.64
N SER A 26 13.35 -5.99 11.22
CA SER A 26 13.66 -7.38 10.98
C SER A 26 13.68 -7.66 9.47
N PRO A 27 14.67 -8.40 8.92
CA PRO A 27 14.80 -8.61 7.47
C PRO A 27 13.55 -9.22 6.83
N ASP A 28 12.93 -10.19 7.50
CA ASP A 28 11.69 -10.85 7.11
C ASP A 28 10.52 -9.87 7.05
N LEU A 29 10.41 -8.97 8.04
CA LEU A 29 9.38 -7.94 8.09
C LEU A 29 9.53 -6.94 6.95
N VAL A 30 10.76 -6.47 6.68
CA VAL A 30 11.03 -5.53 5.58
C VAL A 30 10.66 -6.15 4.23
N ILE A 31 10.98 -7.43 4.01
CA ILE A 31 10.59 -8.15 2.79
C ILE A 31 9.06 -8.18 2.65
N ILE A 32 8.34 -8.55 3.72
CA ILE A 32 6.87 -8.59 3.71
C ILE A 32 6.27 -7.20 3.45
N VAL A 33 6.84 -6.14 4.00
CA VAL A 33 6.39 -4.76 3.82
C VAL A 33 6.53 -4.34 2.36
N VAL A 34 7.67 -4.63 1.73
CA VAL A 34 7.91 -4.32 0.31
C VAL A 34 6.93 -5.06 -0.60
N VAL A 35 6.73 -6.36 -0.37
CA VAL A 35 5.77 -7.16 -1.15
C VAL A 35 4.34 -6.64 -0.98
N THR A 36 3.94 -6.31 0.25
CA THR A 36 2.61 -5.76 0.55
C THR A 36 2.40 -4.42 -0.14
N LEU A 37 3.37 -3.51 -0.08
CA LEU A 37 3.30 -2.23 -0.78
C LEU A 37 3.21 -2.41 -2.30
N ALA A 38 3.94 -3.38 -2.87
CA ALA A 38 3.86 -3.69 -4.29
C ALA A 38 2.46 -4.17 -4.70
N PHE A 39 1.84 -5.07 -3.92
CA PHE A 39 0.48 -5.54 -4.17
C PHE A 39 -0.57 -4.44 -4.02
N VAL A 40 -0.46 -3.62 -2.99
CA VAL A 40 -1.40 -2.52 -2.79
C VAL A 40 -1.24 -1.46 -3.89
N ALA A 41 -0.02 -1.15 -4.32
CA ALA A 41 0.21 -0.28 -5.47
C ALA A 41 -0.36 -0.87 -6.77
N TYR A 42 -0.18 -2.17 -6.99
CA TYR A 42 -0.78 -2.87 -8.13
C TYR A 42 -2.30 -2.80 -8.09
N ASP A 43 -2.92 -3.11 -6.94
CA ASP A 43 -4.36 -3.01 -6.73
C ASP A 43 -4.87 -1.59 -6.98
N PHE A 44 -4.17 -0.58 -6.45
CA PHE A 44 -4.53 0.81 -6.63
C PHE A 44 -4.49 1.24 -8.10
N THR A 45 -3.47 0.81 -8.87
CA THR A 45 -3.35 1.12 -10.30
C THR A 45 -4.36 0.36 -11.16
N THR A 46 -4.64 -0.92 -10.89
CA THR A 46 -5.63 -1.72 -11.64
C THR A 46 -7.06 -1.27 -11.31
N SER A 47 -7.39 -1.08 -10.04
CA SER A 47 -8.70 -0.59 -9.60
C SER A 47 -8.97 0.85 -10.03
N SER A 48 -7.93 1.68 -10.21
CA SER A 48 -8.07 3.02 -10.80
C SER A 48 -8.29 3.00 -12.32
N LYS A 49 -7.80 1.96 -13.02
CA LYS A 49 -7.99 1.74 -14.47
C LYS A 49 -9.32 1.07 -14.82
N ASN A 50 -9.96 0.34 -13.91
CA ASN A 50 -11.20 -0.40 -14.20
C ASN A 50 -12.48 0.46 -14.12
N LYS A 51 -12.40 1.75 -14.44
CA LYS A 51 -13.56 2.51 -14.87
C LYS A 51 -13.70 2.33 -16.38
N ARG A 52 -14.05 1.10 -16.78
CA ARG A 52 -14.64 0.85 -18.10
C ARG A 52 -16.03 1.50 -18.04
N ASP A 53 -16.18 2.61 -18.75
CA ASP A 53 -17.49 3.06 -19.22
C ASP A 53 -18.21 1.92 -19.97
#